data_AF-A0A562M6T5-F1
#
_entry.id   AF-A0A562M6T5-F1
#
_cell.length_a   1.000
_cell.length_b   1.000
_cell.length_c   1.000
_cell.angle_alpha   90.00
_cell.angle_beta   90.00
_cell.angle_gamma   90.00
#
_symmetry.space_group_name_H-M   'P 1'
#
loop_
_entity.id
_entity.type
_entity.pdbx_description
1 polymer ?
#
loop_
_entity_poly.entity_id
_entity_poly.type
_entity_poly.pdbx_seq_one_letter_code
_entity_poly.pdbx_strand_id
1 'polypeptide(L)'
;MEKYTVTPTLKYYKNGYKKSAKEGSDQLALGEDYQSRYGAKITDYEVNLFQVHHAIWKDFLENSTKDYYLIQEHGTAILKDLTEIKSVLLGQDLNFHVLFPFDLINSDTRLKMPIAFSRFGFYWGTSSYIISRKSIKELIEKCSEIRWPLAEQFLELGIDRKIKMIAVDTDWTMFSDRKAPSYLARKNSMIEYIRSYSAWEKDEINEVREILCYHSETAASVDVKIFLHAGTLLGSIRHSGKIMPWDDDIDLMVKKEDLIKLIPAIRQDGIYNVTEWTWSKTGKTYYKIWKEGGYKTEGYEYTFPFVDIWWTEEIGNKIHTNDGYVFEKQSYFPLQPIEFENAKFYHPAVATDILDTMYKGWRNEIKIFSWSHKFKKHSVKQISVPITTDKKGRFTNYK
;
A
#
# COMPACT_ATOMS: atom_id res chain seq x y z
N MET A 1 34.71 4.31 -20.36
CA MET A 1 33.38 4.61 -19.80
C MET A 1 33.46 5.99 -19.18
N GLU A 2 32.40 6.80 -19.20
CA GLU A 2 32.35 8.04 -18.41
C GLU A 2 31.51 7.88 -17.16
N LYS A 3 31.72 8.75 -16.17
CA LYS A 3 30.94 8.75 -14.92
C LYS A 3 30.27 10.10 -14.71
N TYR A 4 28.96 10.06 -14.43
CA TYR A 4 28.21 11.19 -13.91
C TYR A 4 27.77 10.91 -12.47
N THR A 5 27.78 11.95 -11.65
CA THR A 5 27.30 11.86 -10.27
C THR A 5 26.20 12.88 -10.05
N VAL A 6 25.04 12.40 -9.58
CA VAL A 6 23.91 13.22 -9.15
C VAL A 6 24.03 13.48 -7.65
N THR A 7 23.88 14.74 -7.27
CA THR A 7 23.95 15.20 -5.88
C THR A 7 22.56 15.18 -5.22
N PRO A 8 22.46 15.20 -3.88
CA PRO A 8 21.17 15.29 -3.18
C PRO A 8 20.37 16.55 -3.50
N THR A 9 21.05 17.63 -3.93
CA THR A 9 20.42 18.89 -4.33
C THR A 9 20.10 18.92 -5.84
N LEU A 10 20.01 17.75 -6.48
CA LEU A 10 19.58 17.60 -7.88
C LEU A 10 20.46 18.36 -8.90
N LYS A 11 21.76 18.48 -8.57
CA LYS A 11 22.81 18.89 -9.52
C LYS A 11 23.62 17.70 -9.97
N TYR A 12 24.24 17.76 -11.14
CA TYR A 12 25.09 16.69 -11.64
C TYR A 12 26.45 17.19 -12.10
N TYR A 13 27.48 16.34 -12.01
CA TYR A 13 28.81 16.63 -12.52
C TYR A 13 29.48 15.38 -13.10
N LYS A 14 30.48 15.60 -13.95
CA LYS A 14 31.22 14.57 -14.67
C LYS A 14 32.55 14.26 -13.99
N ASN A 15 32.97 13.00 -13.97
CA ASN A 15 34.32 12.52 -13.61
C ASN A 15 34.93 13.07 -12.30
N GLY A 16 34.11 13.40 -11.29
CA GLY A 16 34.61 13.88 -9.99
C GLY A 16 34.72 15.40 -9.82
N TYR A 17 34.49 16.19 -10.88
CA TYR A 17 34.63 17.65 -10.86
C TYR A 17 33.42 18.36 -10.23
N LYS A 18 33.28 18.28 -8.90
CA LYS A 18 32.14 18.88 -8.16
C LYS A 18 31.93 20.38 -8.42
N LYS A 19 33.00 21.14 -8.73
CA LYS A 19 32.93 22.58 -9.02
C LYS A 19 32.22 22.91 -10.34
N SER A 20 32.07 21.93 -11.24
CA SER A 20 31.37 22.10 -12.52
C SER A 20 29.95 21.53 -12.50
N ALA A 21 29.30 21.52 -11.33
CA ALA A 21 27.96 20.97 -11.20
C ALA A 21 26.96 21.78 -12.01
N LYS A 22 26.22 21.10 -12.89
CA LYS A 22 25.14 21.64 -13.71
C LYS A 22 23.79 21.36 -13.04
N GLU A 23 22.83 22.22 -13.27
CA GLU A 23 21.42 21.98 -12.93
C GLU A 23 20.74 21.23 -14.08
N GLY A 24 19.76 20.39 -13.76
CA GLY A 24 18.87 19.83 -14.79
C GLY A 24 17.90 20.91 -15.25
N SER A 25 17.84 21.18 -16.55
CA SER A 25 16.99 22.23 -17.12
C SER A 25 15.80 21.68 -17.91
N ASP A 26 15.60 20.35 -17.91
CA ASP A 26 14.53 19.74 -18.67
C ASP A 26 13.18 19.94 -17.98
N GLN A 27 12.18 20.35 -18.75
CA GLN A 27 10.80 20.56 -18.31
C GLN A 27 9.89 19.54 -19.00
N LEU A 28 10.03 18.27 -18.58
CA LEU A 28 9.20 17.18 -19.09
C LEU A 28 7.78 17.28 -18.54
N ALA A 29 6.79 16.95 -19.36
CA ALA A 29 5.40 16.86 -18.92
C ALA A 29 5.18 15.69 -17.95
N LEU A 30 4.22 15.84 -17.03
CA LEU A 30 3.76 14.78 -16.14
C LEU A 30 2.55 14.09 -16.74
N GLY A 31 2.61 12.77 -16.84
CA GLY A 31 1.45 11.93 -17.17
C GLY A 31 0.60 11.59 -15.93
N GLU A 32 -0.60 11.05 -16.15
CA GLU A 32 -1.57 10.76 -15.08
C GLU A 32 -1.51 9.31 -14.56
N ASP A 33 -0.67 8.44 -15.15
CA ASP A 33 -0.64 7.00 -14.89
C ASP A 33 -0.34 6.65 -13.42
N TYR A 34 0.66 7.28 -12.81
CA TYR A 34 1.07 6.98 -11.42
C TYR A 34 -0.02 7.33 -10.40
N GLN A 35 -0.57 8.54 -10.51
CA GLN A 35 -1.62 9.02 -9.61
C GLN A 35 -2.89 8.19 -9.77
N SER A 36 -3.27 7.87 -11.01
CA SER A 36 -4.43 7.02 -11.28
C SER A 36 -4.27 5.62 -10.66
N ARG A 37 -3.05 5.09 -10.60
CA ARG A 37 -2.78 3.75 -10.05
C ARG A 37 -2.72 3.70 -8.52
N TYR A 38 -2.09 4.70 -7.90
CA TYR A 38 -1.77 4.67 -6.47
C TYR A 38 -2.58 5.66 -5.63
N GLY A 39 -3.33 6.58 -6.25
CA GLY A 39 -4.02 7.68 -5.57
C GLY A 39 -3.09 8.81 -5.11
N ALA A 40 -1.76 8.63 -5.23
CA ALA A 40 -0.75 9.59 -4.83
C ALA A 40 0.07 10.07 -6.04
N LYS A 41 0.47 11.34 -6.02
CA LYS A 41 1.32 11.93 -7.07
C LYS A 41 2.78 11.47 -6.95
N ILE A 42 3.51 11.52 -8.06
CA ILE A 42 4.98 11.41 -8.03
C ILE A 42 5.52 12.59 -7.23
N THR A 43 6.49 12.36 -6.35
CA THR A 43 7.02 13.44 -5.51
C THR A 43 7.82 14.45 -6.33
N ASP A 44 7.80 15.72 -5.93
CA ASP A 44 8.57 16.77 -6.62
C ASP A 44 10.06 16.41 -6.72
N TYR A 45 10.61 15.78 -5.68
CA TYR A 45 12.00 15.31 -5.70
C TYR A 45 12.24 14.31 -6.84
N GLU A 46 11.34 13.35 -7.02
CA GLU A 46 11.48 12.31 -8.05
C GLU A 46 11.21 12.84 -9.46
N VAL A 47 10.30 13.80 -9.61
CA VAL A 47 10.10 14.53 -10.88
C VAL A 47 11.39 15.24 -11.28
N ASN A 48 11.95 16.05 -10.38
CA ASN A 48 13.18 16.78 -10.66
C ASN A 48 14.37 15.84 -10.84
N LEU A 49 14.45 14.73 -10.09
CA LEU A 49 15.47 13.70 -10.28
C LEU A 49 15.38 13.12 -11.69
N PHE A 50 14.19 12.78 -12.17
CA PHE A 50 14.00 12.32 -13.53
C PHE A 50 14.54 13.33 -14.54
N GLN A 51 14.17 14.60 -14.41
CA GLN A 51 14.61 15.68 -15.30
C GLN A 51 16.14 15.86 -15.29
N VAL A 52 16.79 15.73 -14.12
CA VAL A 52 18.25 15.76 -14.01
C VAL A 52 18.88 14.60 -14.77
N HIS A 53 18.37 13.38 -14.61
CA HIS A 53 18.89 12.23 -15.35
C HIS A 53 18.66 12.40 -16.86
N HIS A 54 17.51 12.89 -17.29
CA HIS A 54 17.22 13.18 -18.69
C HIS A 54 18.17 14.25 -19.27
N ALA A 55 18.50 15.29 -18.50
CA ALA A 55 19.49 16.30 -18.89
C ALA A 55 20.90 15.70 -19.02
N ILE A 56 21.28 14.74 -18.15
CA ILE A 56 22.55 14.00 -18.29
C ILE A 56 22.56 13.20 -19.59
N TRP A 57 21.44 12.61 -20.00
CA TRP A 57 21.35 11.84 -21.25
C TRP A 57 21.62 12.73 -22.46
N LYS A 58 21.04 13.93 -22.49
CA LYS A 58 21.30 14.93 -23.53
C LYS A 58 22.75 15.40 -23.52
N ASP A 59 23.28 15.75 -22.35
CA ASP A 59 24.68 16.18 -22.19
C ASP A 59 25.66 15.11 -22.69
N PHE A 60 25.38 13.84 -22.40
CA PHE A 60 26.20 12.73 -22.90
C PHE A 60 26.07 12.54 -24.41
N LEU A 61 24.85 12.65 -24.97
CA LEU A 61 24.64 12.53 -26.41
C LEU A 61 25.41 13.62 -27.18
N GLU A 62 25.36 14.85 -26.69
CA GLU A 62 25.96 16.04 -27.32
C GLU A 62 27.47 16.14 -27.08
N ASN A 63 27.94 15.88 -25.86
CA ASN A 63 29.29 16.29 -25.41
C ASN A 63 30.24 15.11 -25.11
N SER A 64 29.88 13.88 -25.50
CA SER A 64 30.72 12.69 -25.28
C SER A 64 30.88 11.83 -26.53
N THR A 65 32.00 11.12 -26.63
CA THR A 65 32.26 10.12 -27.67
C THR A 65 32.40 8.69 -27.11
N LYS A 66 32.18 8.48 -25.81
CA LYS A 66 32.37 7.15 -25.19
C LYS A 66 31.18 6.22 -25.46
N ASP A 67 31.46 4.92 -25.50
CA ASP A 67 30.45 3.88 -25.81
C ASP A 67 29.40 3.69 -24.72
N TYR A 68 29.87 3.70 -23.47
CA TYR A 68 29.07 3.47 -22.27
C TYR A 68 29.35 4.55 -21.26
N TYR A 69 28.36 4.80 -20.43
CA TYR A 69 28.56 5.65 -19.28
C TYR A 69 27.70 5.23 -18.09
N LEU A 70 28.26 5.44 -16.91
CA LEU A 70 27.68 5.09 -15.63
C LEU A 70 27.15 6.36 -14.94
N ILE A 71 25.90 6.32 -14.52
CA ILE A 71 25.33 7.29 -13.59
C ILE A 71 25.33 6.68 -12.20
N GLN A 72 25.72 7.48 -11.22
CA GLN A 72 25.50 7.17 -9.82
C GLN A 72 24.80 8.33 -9.12
N GLU A 73 23.95 8.00 -8.16
CA GLU A 73 23.39 8.96 -7.22
C GLU A 73 24.26 9.10 -5.98
N HIS A 74 23.92 10.08 -5.14
CA HIS A 74 24.57 10.27 -3.85
C HIS A 74 24.41 9.02 -2.96
N GLY A 75 25.49 8.65 -2.27
CA GLY A 75 25.50 7.48 -1.39
C GLY A 75 25.85 6.17 -2.10
N THR A 76 26.12 6.20 -3.40
CA THR A 76 26.66 5.06 -4.16
C THR A 76 28.17 5.12 -4.26
N ALA A 77 28.83 4.01 -3.93
CA ALA A 77 30.25 3.76 -4.13
C ALA A 77 30.44 2.81 -5.32
N ILE A 78 31.41 3.14 -6.18
CA ILE A 78 31.86 2.24 -7.25
C ILE A 78 33.06 1.47 -6.71
N LEU A 79 32.94 0.15 -6.69
CA LEU A 79 33.95 -0.75 -6.13
C LEU A 79 34.87 -1.32 -7.22
N LYS A 80 34.38 -1.43 -8.45
CA LYS A 80 35.11 -2.00 -9.59
C LYS A 80 35.63 -0.91 -10.52
N ASP A 81 36.84 -1.10 -11.07
CA ASP A 81 37.42 -0.14 -12.00
C ASP A 81 36.56 0.03 -13.26
N LEU A 82 36.42 1.27 -13.74
CA LEU A 82 35.55 1.59 -14.88
C LEU A 82 36.06 0.97 -16.20
N THR A 83 37.36 0.70 -16.30
CA THR A 83 37.99 0.04 -17.45
C THR A 83 37.64 -1.44 -17.46
N GLU A 84 37.65 -2.08 -16.30
CA GLU A 84 37.23 -3.48 -16.14
C GLU A 84 35.75 -3.67 -16.47
N ILE A 85 34.86 -2.81 -15.92
CA ILE A 85 33.44 -2.82 -16.26
C ILE A 85 33.25 -2.66 -17.78
N LYS A 86 33.96 -1.70 -18.39
CA LYS A 86 33.92 -1.49 -19.85
C LYS A 86 34.33 -2.74 -20.62
N SER A 87 35.41 -3.41 -20.20
CA SER A 87 35.91 -4.61 -20.86
C SER A 87 34.86 -5.74 -20.84
N VAL A 88 34.17 -5.91 -19.72
CA VAL A 88 33.07 -6.89 -19.60
C VAL A 88 31.94 -6.54 -20.57
N LEU A 89 31.51 -5.28 -20.61
CA LEU A 89 30.41 -4.85 -21.50
C LEU A 89 30.76 -5.03 -22.99
N LEU A 90 32.00 -4.72 -23.39
CA LEU A 90 32.48 -4.92 -24.75
C LEU A 90 32.61 -6.40 -25.13
N GLY A 91 33.15 -7.23 -24.24
CA GLY A 91 33.36 -8.66 -24.50
C GLY A 91 32.05 -9.44 -24.67
N GLN A 92 30.95 -8.94 -24.14
CA GLN A 92 29.62 -9.55 -24.23
C GLN A 92 28.79 -9.05 -25.42
N ASP A 93 29.27 -8.03 -26.16
CA ASP A 93 28.56 -7.33 -27.24
C ASP A 93 27.09 -7.00 -26.91
N LEU A 94 26.85 -6.53 -25.68
CA LEU A 94 25.49 -6.30 -25.21
C LEU A 94 24.92 -5.02 -25.84
N ASN A 95 23.89 -5.18 -26.68
CA ASN A 95 22.99 -4.08 -27.00
C ASN A 95 21.95 -3.93 -25.87
N PHE A 96 21.86 -2.77 -25.23
CA PHE A 96 20.89 -2.46 -24.17
C PHE A 96 20.70 -0.94 -24.04
N HIS A 97 19.55 -0.53 -23.51
CA HIS A 97 19.27 0.87 -23.20
C HIS A 97 19.76 1.24 -21.83
N VAL A 98 19.41 0.44 -20.82
CA VAL A 98 19.74 0.64 -19.42
C VAL A 98 20.22 -0.69 -18.83
N LEU A 99 21.34 -0.66 -18.11
CA LEU A 99 21.83 -1.77 -17.31
C LEU A 99 21.92 -1.35 -15.84
N PHE A 100 21.16 -2.02 -14.99
CA PHE A 100 21.33 -1.96 -13.54
C PHE A 100 22.39 -2.99 -13.12
N PRO A 101 23.47 -2.58 -12.42
CA PRO A 101 24.49 -3.49 -11.89
C PRO A 101 24.01 -4.21 -10.61
N PHE A 102 22.69 -4.36 -10.49
CA PHE A 102 22.00 -5.08 -9.44
C PHE A 102 20.66 -5.60 -9.96
N ASP A 103 20.16 -6.68 -9.35
CA ASP A 103 18.83 -7.22 -9.63
C ASP A 103 18.10 -7.49 -8.32
N LEU A 104 17.15 -6.62 -7.97
CA LEU A 104 16.38 -6.77 -6.75
C LEU A 104 15.25 -7.80 -6.88
N ILE A 105 14.92 -8.31 -8.06
CA ILE A 105 13.94 -9.42 -8.15
C ILE A 105 14.62 -10.71 -7.72
N ASN A 106 15.79 -11.01 -8.29
CA ASN A 106 16.49 -12.28 -8.12
C ASN A 106 17.51 -12.32 -6.97
N SER A 107 17.80 -11.21 -6.28
CA SER A 107 18.77 -11.21 -5.16
C SER A 107 18.12 -11.51 -3.80
N ASP A 108 18.60 -12.53 -3.10
CA ASP A 108 18.22 -12.82 -1.70
C ASP A 108 19.05 -12.04 -0.68
N THR A 109 20.22 -11.52 -1.08
CA THR A 109 21.19 -10.89 -0.17
C THR A 109 21.00 -9.37 -0.02
N ARG A 110 20.41 -8.70 -1.02
CA ARG A 110 20.13 -7.26 -0.93
C ARG A 110 18.81 -7.01 -0.22
N LEU A 111 18.86 -6.14 0.78
CA LEU A 111 17.68 -5.77 1.54
C LEU A 111 16.69 -5.00 0.66
N LYS A 112 15.53 -5.62 0.40
CA LYS A 112 14.39 -4.96 -0.25
C LYS A 112 13.75 -3.97 0.70
N MET A 113 13.61 -2.72 0.26
CA MET A 113 12.98 -1.65 1.02
C MET A 113 11.49 -1.58 0.67
N PRO A 114 10.57 -2.02 1.54
CA PRO A 114 9.16 -2.03 1.18
C PRO A 114 8.64 -0.61 1.01
N ILE A 115 7.88 -0.39 -0.06
CA ILE A 115 7.19 0.88 -0.32
C ILE A 115 5.96 0.60 -1.17
N ALA A 116 4.79 1.04 -0.72
CA ALA A 116 3.54 0.70 -1.38
C ALA A 116 3.42 1.31 -2.78
N PHE A 117 3.98 2.51 -2.96
CA PHE A 117 3.93 3.24 -4.23
C PHE A 117 5.07 2.85 -5.19
N SER A 118 5.29 1.54 -5.32
CA SER A 118 6.26 0.93 -6.24
C SER A 118 5.64 -0.25 -6.97
N ARG A 119 6.16 -0.54 -8.17
CA ARG A 119 5.62 -1.57 -9.04
C ARG A 119 5.54 -2.95 -8.38
N PHE A 120 6.63 -3.33 -7.72
CA PHE A 120 6.81 -4.62 -7.03
C PHE A 120 6.58 -4.56 -5.51
N GLY A 121 6.12 -3.42 -4.97
CA GLY A 121 5.95 -3.23 -3.53
C GLY A 121 7.26 -3.00 -2.75
N PHE A 122 8.38 -2.85 -3.45
CA PHE A 122 9.66 -2.42 -2.88
C PHE A 122 10.31 -1.38 -3.79
N TYR A 123 11.15 -0.54 -3.19
CA TYR A 123 11.89 0.52 -3.87
C TYR A 123 13.02 -0.10 -4.71
N TRP A 124 12.96 0.10 -6.03
CA TRP A 124 14.02 -0.35 -6.95
C TRP A 124 15.23 0.60 -6.95
N GLY A 125 14.96 1.91 -7.02
CA GLY A 125 15.97 2.97 -6.98
C GLY A 125 16.78 3.17 -8.25
N THR A 126 17.43 4.33 -8.35
CA THR A 126 18.33 4.69 -9.46
C THR A 126 19.76 4.92 -8.96
N SER A 127 20.10 4.32 -7.83
CA SER A 127 21.38 4.40 -7.11
C SER A 127 22.59 4.33 -8.03
N SER A 128 22.58 3.42 -9.01
CA SER A 128 23.44 3.49 -10.18
C SER A 128 22.91 2.69 -11.35
N TYR A 129 23.21 3.13 -12.57
CA TYR A 129 22.94 2.37 -13.78
C TYR A 129 23.85 2.82 -14.93
N ILE A 130 23.92 2.01 -15.99
CA ILE A 130 24.74 2.25 -17.17
C ILE A 130 23.81 2.44 -18.37
N ILE A 131 24.12 3.39 -19.24
CA ILE A 131 23.46 3.57 -20.54
C ILE A 131 24.48 3.34 -21.66
N SER A 132 24.00 2.76 -22.77
CA SER A 132 24.73 2.66 -24.02
C SER A 132 24.51 3.90 -24.90
N ARG A 133 25.59 4.40 -25.51
CA ARG A 133 25.50 5.46 -26.52
C ARG A 133 24.68 5.05 -27.74
N LYS A 134 24.68 3.77 -28.11
CA LYS A 134 23.97 3.24 -29.28
C LYS A 134 22.44 3.44 -29.18
N SER A 135 21.90 3.49 -27.97
CA SER A 135 20.46 3.48 -27.69
C SER A 135 19.94 4.76 -27.03
N ILE A 136 20.82 5.71 -26.69
CA ILE A 136 20.43 6.85 -25.84
C ILE A 136 19.42 7.79 -26.51
N LYS A 137 19.48 7.94 -27.84
CA LYS A 137 18.48 8.74 -28.59
C LYS A 137 17.08 8.17 -28.42
N GLU A 138 16.95 6.87 -28.57
CA GLU A 138 15.68 6.16 -28.36
C GLU A 138 15.25 6.27 -26.90
N LEU A 139 16.17 6.12 -25.93
CA LEU A 139 15.82 6.26 -24.51
C LEU A 139 15.25 7.65 -24.18
N ILE A 140 15.85 8.72 -24.71
CA ILE A 140 15.35 10.10 -24.57
C ILE A 140 13.95 10.22 -25.18
N GLU A 141 13.72 9.66 -26.37
CA GLU A 141 12.39 9.68 -27.02
C GLU A 141 11.33 8.94 -26.19
N LYS A 142 11.65 7.73 -25.70
CA LYS A 142 10.74 6.93 -24.86
C LYS A 142 10.48 7.51 -23.48
N CYS A 143 11.34 8.42 -23.02
CA CYS A 143 11.25 9.09 -21.73
C CYS A 143 11.00 10.60 -21.86
N SER A 144 10.30 11.01 -22.92
CA SER A 144 9.92 12.41 -23.18
C SER A 144 8.80 12.93 -22.27
N GLU A 145 8.16 12.04 -21.52
CA GLU A 145 7.11 12.32 -20.53
C GLU A 145 7.37 11.49 -19.26
N ILE A 146 7.13 12.07 -18.09
CA ILE A 146 7.27 11.39 -16.80
C ILE A 146 5.93 10.78 -16.43
N ARG A 147 5.82 9.45 -16.57
CA ARG A 147 4.62 8.68 -16.19
C ARG A 147 4.79 7.94 -14.88
N TRP A 148 6.04 7.66 -14.52
CA TRP A 148 6.43 6.95 -13.31
C TRP A 148 7.72 7.58 -12.77
N PRO A 149 8.06 7.39 -11.48
CA PRO A 149 9.41 7.66 -11.01
C PRO A 149 10.44 6.93 -11.87
N LEU A 150 11.63 7.50 -12.06
CA LEU A 150 12.60 7.08 -13.09
C LEU A 150 12.87 5.58 -13.14
N ALA A 151 13.19 4.97 -11.99
CA ALA A 151 13.41 3.53 -11.88
C ALA A 151 12.21 2.71 -12.37
N GLU A 152 11.01 3.11 -11.96
CA GLU A 152 9.75 2.45 -12.31
C GLU A 152 9.42 2.64 -13.80
N GLN A 153 9.76 3.80 -14.38
CA GLN A 153 9.58 4.03 -15.82
C GLN A 153 10.48 3.11 -16.65
N PHE A 154 11.73 2.88 -16.22
CA PHE A 154 12.59 1.88 -16.87
C PHE A 154 12.05 0.46 -16.74
N LEU A 155 11.56 0.10 -15.54
CA LEU A 155 10.95 -1.21 -15.31
C LEU A 155 9.72 -1.44 -16.21
N GLU A 156 8.80 -0.49 -16.28
CA GLU A 156 7.60 -0.58 -17.13
C GLU A 156 7.97 -0.67 -18.62
N LEU A 157 8.86 0.21 -19.10
CA LEU A 157 9.33 0.16 -20.49
C LEU A 157 10.07 -1.15 -20.81
N GLY A 158 10.82 -1.69 -19.85
CA GLY A 158 11.54 -2.96 -19.99
C GLY A 158 10.60 -4.16 -20.04
N ILE A 159 9.60 -4.22 -19.15
CA ILE A 159 8.56 -5.26 -19.13
C ILE A 159 7.75 -5.24 -20.43
N ASP A 160 7.39 -4.05 -20.90
CA ASP A 160 6.70 -3.83 -22.17
C ASP A 160 7.57 -4.08 -23.41
N ARG A 161 8.85 -4.41 -23.22
CA ARG A 161 9.85 -4.61 -24.30
C ARG A 161 10.03 -3.39 -25.20
N LYS A 162 9.71 -2.19 -24.69
CA LYS A 162 9.94 -0.90 -25.37
C LYS A 162 11.38 -0.42 -25.26
N ILE A 163 12.08 -0.86 -24.21
CA ILE A 163 13.52 -0.73 -24.08
C ILE A 163 14.12 -2.08 -23.69
N LYS A 164 15.37 -2.32 -24.04
CA LYS A 164 16.15 -3.45 -23.55
C LYS A 164 16.82 -3.06 -22.23
N MET A 165 16.14 -3.37 -21.14
CA MET A 165 16.64 -3.23 -19.78
C MET A 165 17.34 -4.51 -19.34
N ILE A 166 18.53 -4.40 -18.77
CA ILE A 166 19.27 -5.49 -18.14
C ILE A 166 19.39 -5.20 -16.64
N ALA A 167 19.04 -6.16 -15.80
CA ALA A 167 19.34 -6.14 -14.37
C ALA A 167 20.19 -7.38 -14.08
N VAL A 168 21.36 -7.17 -13.48
CA VAL A 168 22.30 -8.25 -13.18
C VAL A 168 22.99 -7.98 -11.86
N ASP A 169 23.01 -8.96 -10.96
CA ASP A 169 23.67 -8.79 -9.67
C ASP A 169 25.20 -8.83 -9.85
N THR A 170 25.86 -7.72 -9.51
CA THR A 170 27.31 -7.56 -9.61
C THR A 170 27.88 -6.95 -8.33
N ASP A 171 29.18 -7.09 -8.12
CA ASP A 171 29.95 -6.43 -7.06
C ASP A 171 30.44 -5.02 -7.47
N TRP A 172 29.98 -4.49 -8.61
CA TRP A 172 30.55 -3.26 -9.18
C TRP A 172 30.24 -2.01 -8.36
N THR A 173 29.11 -2.01 -7.65
CA THR A 173 28.61 -0.86 -6.91
C THR A 173 28.02 -1.29 -5.57
N MET A 174 28.10 -0.38 -4.60
CA MET A 174 27.48 -0.52 -3.28
C MET A 174 26.76 0.78 -2.95
N PHE A 175 25.52 0.68 -2.44
CA PHE A 175 24.70 1.84 -2.13
C PHE A 175 23.82 1.61 -0.90
N SER A 176 23.32 2.70 -0.32
CA SER A 176 22.45 2.67 0.86
C SER A 176 21.09 3.26 0.52
N ASP A 177 20.15 2.42 0.05
CA ASP A 177 18.80 2.85 -0.34
C ASP A 177 18.05 3.53 0.81
N ARG A 178 18.31 3.11 2.06
CA ARG A 178 17.69 3.69 3.27
C ARG A 178 17.92 5.19 3.40
N LYS A 179 18.97 5.71 2.79
CA LYS A 179 19.35 7.12 2.81
C LYS A 179 19.19 7.80 1.45
N ALA A 180 18.75 7.07 0.43
CA ALA A 180 18.50 7.65 -0.89
C ALA A 180 17.41 8.73 -0.77
N PRO A 181 17.67 9.98 -1.19
CA PRO A 181 16.68 11.04 -1.02
C PRO A 181 15.35 10.77 -1.75
N SER A 182 15.38 10.10 -2.92
CA SER A 182 14.16 9.68 -3.62
C SER A 182 13.37 8.62 -2.87
N TYR A 183 14.04 7.66 -2.21
CA TYR A 183 13.38 6.72 -1.32
C TYR A 183 12.70 7.44 -0.14
N LEU A 184 13.41 8.35 0.52
CA LEU A 184 12.88 9.11 1.65
C LEU A 184 11.70 10.01 1.24
N ALA A 185 11.81 10.69 0.10
CA ALA A 185 10.73 11.50 -0.45
C ALA A 185 9.47 10.65 -0.70
N ARG A 186 9.60 9.52 -1.40
CA ARG A 186 8.48 8.63 -1.69
C ARG A 186 7.90 8.02 -0.42
N LYS A 187 8.74 7.62 0.54
CA LYS A 187 8.31 7.09 1.85
C LYS A 187 7.47 8.11 2.60
N ASN A 188 7.91 9.37 2.66
CA ASN A 188 7.18 10.44 3.32
C ASN A 188 5.85 10.71 2.61
N SER A 189 5.84 10.76 1.28
CA SER A 189 4.60 10.91 0.51
C SER A 189 3.59 9.79 0.78
N MET A 190 4.06 8.55 0.92
CA MET A 190 3.22 7.41 1.29
C MET A 190 2.62 7.56 2.69
N ILE A 191 3.44 7.97 3.67
CA ILE A 191 2.96 8.20 5.04
C ILE A 191 1.91 9.32 5.06
N GLU A 192 2.15 10.43 4.36
CA GLU A 192 1.18 11.54 4.28
C GLU A 192 -0.11 11.12 3.59
N TYR A 193 -0.03 10.36 2.50
CA TYR A 193 -1.23 9.82 1.85
C TYR A 193 -2.07 9.02 2.84
N ILE A 194 -1.48 8.06 3.57
CA ILE A 194 -2.22 7.20 4.51
C ILE A 194 -2.79 8.00 5.68
N ARG A 195 -2.05 9.00 6.18
CA ARG A 195 -2.55 9.89 7.25
C ARG A 195 -3.77 10.69 6.81
N SER A 196 -3.81 11.09 5.55
CA SER A 196 -4.92 11.86 4.97
C SER A 196 -6.05 10.99 4.40
N TYR A 197 -5.81 9.71 4.19
CA TYR A 197 -6.75 8.82 3.53
C TYR A 197 -7.89 8.43 4.46
N SER A 198 -9.12 8.57 3.96
CA SER A 198 -10.33 8.05 4.56
C SER A 198 -11.15 7.38 3.46
N ALA A 199 -11.67 6.20 3.75
CA ALA A 199 -12.64 5.53 2.88
C ALA A 199 -14.06 6.08 3.08
N TRP A 200 -14.25 6.92 4.10
CA TRP A 200 -15.52 7.55 4.44
C TRP A 200 -15.51 9.03 4.10
N GLU A 201 -16.60 9.51 3.51
CA GLU A 201 -16.95 10.92 3.56
C GLU A 201 -17.43 11.31 4.97
N LYS A 202 -17.41 12.62 5.26
CA LYS A 202 -17.77 13.14 6.60
C LYS A 202 -19.17 12.72 7.05
N ASP A 203 -20.15 12.79 6.16
CA ASP A 203 -21.54 12.44 6.51
C ASP A 203 -21.71 10.92 6.63
N GLU A 204 -20.94 10.15 5.86
CA GLU A 204 -20.97 8.68 5.88
C GLU A 204 -20.40 8.12 7.18
N ILE A 205 -19.26 8.65 7.66
CA ILE A 205 -18.71 8.24 8.95
C ILE A 205 -19.60 8.67 10.13
N ASN A 206 -20.36 9.76 10.00
CA ASN A 206 -21.31 10.16 11.03
C ASN A 206 -22.54 9.23 11.04
N GLU A 207 -23.10 8.92 9.88
CA GLU A 207 -24.23 7.99 9.78
C GLU A 207 -23.86 6.59 10.30
N VAL A 208 -22.68 6.04 9.97
CA VAL A 208 -22.29 4.73 10.53
C VAL A 208 -22.11 4.75 12.05
N ARG A 209 -21.69 5.89 12.64
CA ARG A 209 -21.64 6.07 14.10
C ARG A 209 -23.03 6.11 14.72
N GLU A 210 -24.00 6.71 14.05
CA GLU A 210 -25.41 6.68 14.48
C GLU A 210 -25.94 5.23 14.46
N ILE A 211 -25.67 4.46 13.39
CA ILE A 211 -26.02 3.03 13.32
C ILE A 211 -25.39 2.24 14.48
N LEU A 212 -24.11 2.49 14.79
CA LEU A 212 -23.40 1.83 15.90
C LEU A 212 -24.01 2.18 17.27
N CYS A 213 -24.33 3.45 17.51
CA CYS A 213 -24.98 3.89 18.75
C CYS A 213 -26.33 3.22 18.92
N TYR A 214 -27.13 3.25 17.86
CA TYR A 214 -28.43 2.57 17.82
C TYR A 214 -28.31 1.07 18.10
N HIS A 215 -27.36 0.36 17.49
CA HIS A 215 -27.13 -1.06 17.76
C HIS A 215 -26.79 -1.34 19.22
N SER A 216 -25.96 -0.49 19.83
CA SER A 216 -25.59 -0.60 21.23
C SER A 216 -26.82 -0.47 22.15
N GLU A 217 -27.68 0.51 21.89
CA GLU A 217 -28.89 0.78 22.67
C GLU A 217 -29.94 -0.32 22.48
N THR A 218 -30.23 -0.70 21.23
CA THR A 218 -31.19 -1.75 20.91
C THR A 218 -30.75 -3.09 21.51
N ALA A 219 -29.48 -3.47 21.37
CA ALA A 219 -28.99 -4.71 21.96
C ALA A 219 -29.08 -4.71 23.50
N ALA A 220 -28.79 -3.58 24.15
CA ALA A 220 -28.95 -3.44 25.59
C ALA A 220 -30.41 -3.62 26.04
N SER A 221 -31.37 -3.08 25.27
CA SER A 221 -32.81 -3.21 25.57
C SER A 221 -33.35 -4.64 25.51
N VAL A 222 -32.70 -5.51 24.73
CA VAL A 222 -33.10 -6.92 24.55
C VAL A 222 -32.13 -7.92 25.20
N ASP A 223 -31.23 -7.43 26.06
CA ASP A 223 -30.20 -8.21 26.75
C ASP A 223 -29.36 -9.07 25.80
N VAL A 224 -28.87 -8.44 24.73
CA VAL A 224 -27.96 -9.05 23.75
C VAL A 224 -26.60 -8.36 23.82
N LYS A 225 -25.54 -9.16 23.77
CA LYS A 225 -24.16 -8.64 23.70
C LYS A 225 -23.65 -8.71 22.28
N ILE A 226 -23.40 -7.54 21.69
CA ILE A 226 -22.72 -7.42 20.40
C ILE A 226 -21.21 -7.28 20.63
N PHE A 227 -20.42 -8.11 19.97
CA PHE A 227 -18.97 -8.04 19.98
C PHE A 227 -18.40 -7.70 18.61
N LEU A 228 -17.26 -7.01 18.62
CA LEU A 228 -16.58 -6.55 17.40
C LEU A 228 -15.94 -7.74 16.67
N HIS A 229 -15.99 -7.75 15.34
CA HIS A 229 -15.47 -8.82 14.50
C HIS A 229 -14.53 -8.30 13.41
N ALA A 230 -13.73 -9.19 12.82
CA ALA A 230 -12.95 -8.93 11.61
C ALA A 230 -12.16 -7.59 11.62
N GLY A 231 -12.35 -6.75 10.59
CA GLY A 231 -11.67 -5.45 10.42
C GLY A 231 -12.03 -4.47 11.54
N THR A 232 -13.27 -4.50 12.01
CA THR A 232 -13.76 -3.68 13.13
C THR A 232 -13.06 -4.02 14.45
N LEU A 233 -12.90 -5.32 14.76
CA LEU A 233 -12.13 -5.77 15.92
C LEU A 233 -10.67 -5.29 15.81
N LEU A 234 -10.08 -5.45 14.63
CA LEU A 234 -8.71 -5.02 14.37
C LEU A 234 -8.53 -3.50 14.55
N GLY A 235 -9.46 -2.70 14.03
CA GLY A 235 -9.47 -1.25 14.17
C GLY A 235 -9.60 -0.81 15.63
N SER A 236 -10.53 -1.42 16.36
CA SER A 236 -10.74 -1.12 17.77
C SER A 236 -9.49 -1.35 18.63
N ILE A 237 -8.66 -2.35 18.30
CA ILE A 237 -7.37 -2.54 18.95
C ILE A 237 -6.37 -1.54 18.40
N ARG A 238 -6.17 -1.51 17.08
CA ARG A 238 -5.09 -0.76 16.46
C ARG A 238 -5.18 0.75 16.71
N HIS A 239 -6.40 1.29 16.71
CA HIS A 239 -6.72 2.71 16.83
C HIS A 239 -7.48 3.04 18.12
N SER A 240 -7.36 2.21 19.16
CA SER A 240 -7.88 2.49 20.51
C SER A 240 -9.37 2.84 20.54
N GLY A 241 -10.21 1.94 20.05
CA GLY A 241 -11.67 2.06 20.06
C GLY A 241 -12.23 2.86 18.87
N LYS A 242 -11.49 2.97 17.76
CA LYS A 242 -11.90 3.72 16.57
C LYS A 242 -11.86 2.88 15.30
N ILE A 243 -12.68 3.25 14.32
CA ILE A 243 -12.67 2.72 12.96
C ILE A 243 -11.32 3.06 12.31
N MET A 244 -10.74 2.11 11.57
CA MET A 244 -9.54 2.42 10.79
C MET A 244 -9.96 3.32 9.61
N PRO A 245 -9.24 4.42 9.32
CA PRO A 245 -9.67 5.36 8.27
C PRO A 245 -9.91 4.71 6.90
N TRP A 246 -9.18 3.64 6.58
CA TRP A 246 -9.25 2.92 5.30
C TRP A 246 -10.20 1.70 5.28
N ASP A 247 -10.83 1.36 6.40
CA ASP A 247 -11.78 0.24 6.48
C ASP A 247 -13.16 0.79 6.14
N ASP A 248 -13.78 0.28 5.07
CA ASP A 248 -14.99 0.87 4.47
C ASP A 248 -16.25 0.04 4.73
N ASP A 249 -16.24 -0.79 5.76
CA ASP A 249 -17.39 -1.48 6.32
C ASP A 249 -17.19 -1.74 7.82
N ILE A 250 -18.25 -2.23 8.46
CA ILE A 250 -18.28 -2.52 9.90
C ILE A 250 -18.84 -3.92 10.11
N ASP A 251 -18.09 -4.74 10.83
CA ASP A 251 -18.43 -6.11 11.17
C ASP A 251 -18.66 -6.27 12.67
N LEU A 252 -19.90 -6.62 13.00
CA LEU A 252 -20.34 -6.94 14.35
C LEU A 252 -20.77 -8.40 14.41
N MET A 253 -20.74 -8.97 15.61
CA MET A 253 -21.01 -10.39 15.82
C MET A 253 -21.83 -10.59 17.09
N VAL A 254 -22.78 -11.53 17.03
CA VAL A 254 -23.59 -11.97 18.17
C VAL A 254 -23.54 -13.48 18.34
N LYS A 255 -24.14 -14.00 19.40
CA LYS A 255 -24.47 -15.43 19.43
C LYS A 255 -25.66 -15.69 18.51
N LYS A 256 -25.69 -16.84 17.85
CA LYS A 256 -26.78 -17.25 16.96
C LYS A 256 -28.14 -17.25 17.67
N GLU A 257 -28.18 -17.68 18.92
CA GLU A 257 -29.37 -17.68 19.76
C GLU A 257 -29.92 -16.28 20.04
N ASP A 258 -29.08 -15.24 20.00
CA ASP A 258 -29.48 -13.86 20.28
C ASP A 258 -30.09 -13.15 19.05
N LEU A 259 -29.91 -13.70 17.85
CA LEU A 259 -30.50 -13.13 16.62
C LEU A 259 -32.02 -13.05 16.69
N ILE A 260 -32.67 -14.02 17.35
CA ILE A 260 -34.14 -14.06 17.51
C ILE A 260 -34.68 -12.89 18.33
N LYS A 261 -33.83 -12.22 19.12
CA LYS A 261 -34.18 -11.03 19.89
C LYS A 261 -33.78 -9.77 19.13
N LEU A 262 -32.53 -9.72 18.66
CA LEU A 262 -31.94 -8.50 18.08
C LEU A 262 -32.56 -8.13 16.72
N ILE A 263 -32.68 -9.08 15.79
CA ILE A 263 -33.14 -8.77 14.43
C ILE A 263 -34.61 -8.31 14.41
N PRO A 264 -35.55 -8.96 15.12
CA PRO A 264 -36.92 -8.45 15.22
C PRO A 264 -37.01 -7.08 15.88
N ALA A 265 -36.21 -6.82 16.93
CA ALA A 265 -36.19 -5.51 17.58
C ALA A 265 -35.78 -4.40 16.60
N ILE A 266 -34.76 -4.65 15.76
CA ILE A 266 -34.34 -3.69 14.74
C ILE A 266 -35.42 -3.49 13.67
N ARG A 267 -36.05 -4.57 13.20
CA ARG A 267 -37.13 -4.47 12.19
C ARG A 267 -38.36 -3.71 12.70
N GLN A 268 -38.63 -3.78 14.00
CA GLN A 268 -39.86 -3.25 14.59
C GLN A 268 -39.89 -1.72 14.69
N ASP A 269 -38.76 -1.06 14.91
CA ASP A 269 -38.75 0.41 15.01
C ASP A 269 -38.82 1.13 13.66
N GLY A 270 -38.42 0.45 12.57
CA GLY A 270 -38.42 0.99 11.21
C GLY A 270 -37.41 2.11 10.96
N ILE A 271 -36.46 2.34 11.86
CA ILE A 271 -35.40 3.35 11.70
C ILE A 271 -34.37 2.87 10.68
N TYR A 272 -34.00 1.59 10.77
CA TYR A 272 -33.04 0.94 9.88
C TYR A 272 -33.66 -0.27 9.18
N ASN A 273 -33.21 -0.49 7.94
CA ASN A 273 -33.58 -1.65 7.16
C ASN A 273 -32.66 -2.83 7.49
N VAL A 274 -33.22 -4.04 7.43
CA VAL A 274 -32.48 -5.29 7.64
C VAL A 274 -32.57 -6.15 6.38
N THR A 275 -31.44 -6.34 5.71
CA THR A 275 -31.33 -7.23 4.55
C THR A 275 -30.59 -8.50 4.92
N GLU A 276 -31.10 -9.65 4.48
CA GLU A 276 -30.42 -10.93 4.64
C GLU A 276 -29.46 -11.15 3.47
N TRP A 277 -28.25 -11.62 3.77
CA TRP A 277 -27.24 -11.90 2.76
C TRP A 277 -26.56 -13.23 3.01
N THR A 278 -26.21 -13.94 1.93
CA THR A 278 -25.55 -15.24 2.01
C THR A 278 -24.05 -15.07 1.80
N TRP A 279 -23.26 -15.53 2.75
CA TRP A 279 -21.81 -15.56 2.60
C TRP A 279 -21.40 -16.68 1.66
N SER A 280 -20.77 -16.34 0.54
CA SER A 280 -20.46 -17.29 -0.53
C SER A 280 -19.55 -18.44 -0.09
N LYS A 281 -18.64 -18.20 0.87
CA LYS A 281 -17.68 -19.20 1.35
C LYS A 281 -18.34 -20.32 2.14
N THR A 282 -19.39 -20.02 2.91
CA THR A 282 -20.00 -20.96 3.85
C THR A 282 -21.46 -21.31 3.52
N GLY A 283 -22.09 -20.53 2.62
CA GLY A 283 -23.53 -20.63 2.33
C GLY A 283 -24.41 -20.19 3.49
N LYS A 284 -23.86 -19.59 4.55
CA LYS A 284 -24.60 -19.16 5.73
C LYS A 284 -25.05 -17.72 5.61
N THR A 285 -26.24 -17.44 6.14
CA THR A 285 -26.81 -16.09 6.17
C THR A 285 -26.14 -15.22 7.24
N TYR A 286 -26.01 -13.94 6.93
CA TYR A 286 -25.72 -12.85 7.86
C TYR A 286 -26.64 -11.66 7.51
N TYR A 287 -26.67 -10.62 8.34
CA TYR A 287 -27.58 -9.49 8.15
C TYR A 287 -26.81 -8.21 7.85
N LYS A 288 -27.36 -7.37 6.99
CA LYS A 288 -26.88 -6.01 6.72
C LYS A 288 -27.89 -5.01 7.25
N ILE A 289 -27.41 -4.05 8.03
CA ILE A 289 -28.22 -3.00 8.64
C ILE A 289 -27.82 -1.67 8.01
N TRP A 290 -28.80 -0.94 7.47
CA TRP A 290 -28.56 0.24 6.64
C TRP A 290 -29.77 1.18 6.64
N LYS A 291 -29.58 2.41 6.16
CA LYS A 291 -30.62 3.45 6.13
C LYS A 291 -30.89 3.94 4.72
N GLU A 292 -32.16 4.18 4.39
CA GLU A 292 -32.51 4.80 3.11
C GLU A 292 -31.89 6.20 2.94
N GLY A 293 -31.66 6.60 1.69
CA GLY A 293 -31.03 7.88 1.36
C GLY A 293 -29.49 7.86 1.32
N GLY A 294 -28.85 6.79 1.79
CA GLY A 294 -27.41 6.55 1.60
C GLY A 294 -27.02 6.31 0.13
N TYR A 295 -25.72 6.17 -0.13
CA TYR A 295 -25.20 5.92 -1.48
C TYR A 295 -25.67 4.55 -1.99
N LYS A 296 -26.37 4.53 -3.12
CA LYS A 296 -26.95 3.32 -3.70
C LYS A 296 -26.09 2.78 -4.84
N THR A 297 -25.72 1.51 -4.74
CA THR A 297 -25.04 0.79 -5.83
C THR A 297 -26.02 -0.10 -6.56
N GLU A 298 -26.03 -0.02 -7.89
CA GLU A 298 -26.92 -0.81 -8.74
C GLU A 298 -26.74 -2.32 -8.50
N GLY A 299 -27.85 -3.05 -8.42
CA GLY A 299 -27.86 -4.49 -8.15
C GLY A 299 -27.76 -4.89 -6.67
N TYR A 300 -27.67 -3.93 -5.74
CA TYR A 300 -27.67 -4.20 -4.30
C TYR A 300 -28.91 -3.63 -3.63
N GLU A 301 -29.52 -4.36 -2.71
CA GLU A 301 -30.77 -3.94 -2.03
C GLU A 301 -30.55 -2.88 -0.94
N TYR A 302 -29.33 -2.77 -0.41
CA TYR A 302 -28.95 -1.82 0.63
C TYR A 302 -28.26 -0.57 0.07
N THR A 303 -28.03 0.41 0.94
CA THR A 303 -27.22 1.61 0.68
C THR A 303 -25.95 1.58 1.55
N PHE A 304 -24.99 2.42 1.21
CA PHE A 304 -23.83 2.73 2.03
C PHE A 304 -24.09 4.03 2.83
N PRO A 305 -23.69 4.11 4.12
CA PRO A 305 -22.97 3.10 4.89
C PRO A 305 -23.88 1.98 5.43
N PHE A 306 -23.29 0.83 5.77
CA PHE A 306 -24.00 -0.30 6.37
C PHE A 306 -23.15 -0.96 7.46
N VAL A 307 -23.81 -1.74 8.33
CA VAL A 307 -23.18 -2.58 9.36
C VAL A 307 -23.59 -4.03 9.14
N ASP A 308 -22.63 -4.95 9.17
CA ASP A 308 -22.85 -6.38 9.05
C ASP A 308 -22.98 -7.02 10.43
N ILE A 309 -24.02 -7.84 10.61
CA ILE A 309 -24.28 -8.65 11.80
C ILE A 309 -24.04 -10.11 11.46
N TRP A 310 -22.88 -10.60 11.91
CA TRP A 310 -22.46 -11.98 11.86
C TRP A 310 -22.91 -12.73 13.12
N TRP A 311 -22.81 -14.06 13.12
CA TRP A 311 -23.14 -14.85 14.30
C TRP A 311 -22.20 -16.03 14.57
N THR A 312 -22.14 -16.39 15.85
CA THR A 312 -21.38 -17.54 16.36
C THR A 312 -22.28 -18.59 16.98
N GLU A 313 -21.85 -19.84 16.92
CA GLU A 313 -22.50 -20.99 17.55
C GLU A 313 -21.48 -21.76 18.39
N GLU A 314 -21.84 -22.08 19.63
CA GLU A 314 -21.02 -22.91 20.50
C GLU A 314 -21.29 -24.38 20.23
N ILE A 315 -20.24 -25.14 19.90
CA ILE A 315 -20.30 -26.59 19.68
C ILE A 315 -19.22 -27.24 20.56
N GLY A 316 -19.65 -27.84 21.67
CA GLY A 316 -18.72 -28.38 22.67
C GLY A 316 -17.85 -27.26 23.26
N ASN A 317 -16.52 -27.38 23.13
CA ASN A 317 -15.57 -26.38 23.61
C ASN A 317 -15.09 -25.41 22.50
N LYS A 318 -15.80 -25.36 21.37
CA LYS A 318 -15.43 -24.55 20.20
C LYS A 318 -16.50 -23.51 19.89
N ILE A 319 -16.06 -22.40 19.32
CA ILE A 319 -16.92 -21.37 18.74
C ILE A 319 -16.78 -21.42 17.22
N HIS A 320 -17.90 -21.70 16.55
CA HIS A 320 -18.00 -21.70 15.10
C HIS A 320 -18.63 -20.40 14.64
N THR A 321 -17.92 -19.65 13.80
CA THR A 321 -18.45 -18.43 13.19
C THR A 321 -19.16 -18.76 11.87
N ASN A 322 -20.14 -17.96 11.47
CA ASN A 322 -20.85 -18.17 10.20
C ASN A 322 -20.04 -17.77 8.95
N ASP A 323 -18.98 -16.98 9.10
CA ASP A 323 -17.99 -16.67 8.05
C ASP A 323 -16.90 -17.76 7.87
N GLY A 324 -16.92 -18.80 8.72
CA GLY A 324 -16.23 -20.07 8.49
C GLY A 324 -14.93 -20.27 9.29
N TYR A 325 -14.78 -19.60 10.43
CA TYR A 325 -13.68 -19.83 11.37
C TYR A 325 -14.14 -20.66 12.57
N VAL A 326 -13.18 -21.30 13.23
CA VAL A 326 -13.39 -22.11 14.43
C VAL A 326 -12.33 -21.71 15.46
N PHE A 327 -12.78 -21.41 16.68
CA PHE A 327 -11.92 -20.94 17.77
C PHE A 327 -12.17 -21.73 19.05
N GLU A 328 -11.24 -21.68 20.00
CA GLU A 328 -11.49 -22.18 21.35
C GLU A 328 -12.51 -21.30 22.06
N LYS A 329 -13.38 -21.89 22.87
CA LYS A 329 -14.36 -21.16 23.68
C LYS A 329 -13.73 -20.07 24.55
N GLN A 330 -12.57 -20.36 25.15
CA GLN A 330 -11.81 -19.43 25.99
C GLN A 330 -11.25 -18.22 25.23
N SER A 331 -11.12 -18.28 23.90
CA SER A 331 -10.69 -17.13 23.08
C SER A 331 -11.83 -16.11 22.89
N TYR A 332 -13.09 -16.54 22.98
CA TYR A 332 -14.26 -15.66 22.91
C TYR A 332 -14.81 -15.27 24.26
N PHE A 333 -14.95 -16.22 25.18
CA PHE A 333 -15.69 -16.01 26.43
C PHE A 333 -14.79 -16.16 27.67
N PRO A 334 -14.98 -15.32 28.71
CA PRO A 334 -15.97 -14.25 28.83
C PRO A 334 -15.61 -12.99 28.01
N LEU A 335 -16.62 -12.40 27.39
CA LEU A 335 -16.50 -11.15 26.62
C LEU A 335 -15.97 -10.00 27.49
N GLN A 336 -15.18 -9.10 26.90
CA GLN A 336 -14.60 -7.94 27.56
C GLN A 336 -15.27 -6.65 27.07
N PRO A 337 -15.78 -5.76 27.95
CA PRO A 337 -16.43 -4.53 27.50
C PRO A 337 -15.43 -3.58 26.83
N ILE A 338 -15.89 -2.86 25.79
CA ILE A 338 -15.12 -1.85 25.08
C ILE A 338 -16.05 -0.69 24.66
N GLU A 339 -15.50 0.52 24.65
CA GLU A 339 -16.11 1.65 23.95
C GLU A 339 -15.52 1.75 22.55
N PHE A 340 -16.37 1.62 21.53
CA PHE A 340 -15.98 1.72 20.13
C PHE A 340 -16.82 2.79 19.46
N GLU A 341 -16.17 3.80 18.89
CA GLU A 341 -16.82 5.00 18.33
C GLU A 341 -17.85 5.63 19.30
N ASN A 342 -17.53 5.64 20.59
CA ASN A 342 -18.35 6.17 21.70
C ASN A 342 -19.63 5.35 21.99
N ALA A 343 -19.77 4.16 21.41
CA ALA A 343 -20.85 3.21 21.70
C ALA A 343 -20.31 1.97 22.44
N LYS A 344 -21.18 1.31 23.22
CA LYS A 344 -20.78 0.18 24.09
C LYS A 344 -20.86 -1.13 23.32
N PHE A 345 -19.75 -1.84 23.27
CA PHE A 345 -19.61 -3.15 22.64
C PHE A 345 -18.75 -4.08 23.49
N TYR A 346 -18.41 -5.22 22.92
CA TYR A 346 -17.54 -6.20 23.55
C TYR A 346 -16.41 -6.65 22.61
N HIS A 347 -15.25 -6.97 23.18
CA HIS A 347 -14.22 -7.79 22.56
C HIS A 347 -14.42 -9.26 22.95
N PRO A 348 -13.96 -10.19 22.09
CA PRO A 348 -13.61 -11.55 22.52
C PRO A 348 -12.64 -11.53 23.71
N ALA A 349 -12.69 -12.56 24.56
CA ALA A 349 -11.81 -12.72 25.72
C ALA A 349 -10.31 -12.56 25.38
N VAL A 350 -9.88 -13.13 24.25
CA VAL A 350 -8.51 -13.06 23.73
C VAL A 350 -8.56 -12.64 22.27
N ALA A 351 -8.82 -11.36 22.02
CA ALA A 351 -8.95 -10.81 20.66
C ALA A 351 -7.74 -11.09 19.75
N THR A 352 -6.53 -11.25 20.31
CA THR A 352 -5.33 -11.58 19.53
C THR A 352 -5.42 -12.96 18.88
N ASP A 353 -6.06 -13.95 19.51
CA ASP A 353 -6.24 -15.29 18.93
C ASP A 353 -7.08 -15.22 17.65
N ILE A 354 -8.09 -14.33 17.67
CA ILE A 354 -8.99 -14.09 16.54
C ILE A 354 -8.21 -13.42 15.41
N LEU A 355 -7.49 -12.35 15.71
CA LEU A 355 -6.72 -11.59 14.72
C LEU A 355 -5.54 -12.38 14.14
N ASP A 356 -4.91 -13.26 14.92
CA ASP A 356 -3.82 -14.12 14.46
C ASP A 356 -4.29 -15.17 13.46
N THR A 357 -5.53 -15.63 13.62
CA THR A 357 -6.17 -16.54 12.68
C THR A 357 -6.63 -15.83 11.42
N MET A 358 -7.22 -14.64 11.54
CA MET A 358 -7.85 -13.94 10.42
C MET A 358 -6.86 -13.12 9.57
N TYR A 359 -5.83 -12.54 10.18
CA TYR A 359 -4.99 -11.52 9.52
C TYR A 359 -3.49 -11.77 9.67
N LYS A 360 -2.92 -12.59 8.79
CA LYS A 360 -1.46 -12.77 8.75
C LYS A 360 -0.74 -11.42 8.56
N GLY A 361 0.18 -11.12 9.48
CA GLY A 361 1.02 -9.92 9.42
C GLY A 361 0.43 -8.67 10.07
N TRP A 362 -0.77 -8.73 10.68
CA TRP A 362 -1.46 -7.55 11.20
C TRP A 362 -0.64 -6.71 12.20
N ARG A 363 0.29 -7.30 12.96
CA ARG A 363 1.18 -6.56 13.87
C ARG A 363 2.29 -5.77 13.17
N ASN A 364 2.57 -6.07 11.90
CA ASN A 364 3.74 -5.59 11.18
C ASN A 364 3.40 -4.72 9.96
N GLU A 365 2.17 -4.77 9.47
CA GLU A 365 1.75 -4.01 8.30
C GLU A 365 0.29 -3.56 8.39
N ILE A 366 0.03 -2.37 7.84
CA ILE A 366 -1.30 -1.94 7.41
C ILE A 366 -1.52 -2.49 6.01
N LYS A 367 -2.72 -3.01 5.76
CA LYS A 367 -3.20 -3.41 4.44
C LYS A 367 -4.44 -2.60 4.10
N ILE A 368 -4.38 -1.85 3.01
CA ILE A 368 -5.52 -1.20 2.40
C ILE A 368 -5.88 -2.03 1.19
N PHE A 369 -7.04 -2.69 1.23
CA PHE A 369 -7.50 -3.54 0.15
C PHE A 369 -7.98 -2.70 -1.04
N SER A 370 -7.94 -3.29 -2.22
CA SER A 370 -8.35 -2.61 -3.45
C SER A 370 -9.87 -2.52 -3.61
N TRP A 371 -10.60 -3.45 -3.00
CA TRP A 371 -12.05 -3.54 -3.11
C TRP A 371 -12.73 -2.46 -2.29
N SER A 372 -13.69 -1.74 -2.88
CA SER A 372 -14.57 -0.82 -2.18
C SER A 372 -15.95 -1.43 -1.98
N HIS A 373 -16.42 -1.47 -0.74
CA HIS A 373 -17.77 -1.88 -0.37
C HIS A 373 -18.85 -0.89 -0.82
N LYS A 374 -18.53 0.40 -0.84
CA LYS A 374 -19.38 1.47 -1.39
C LYS A 374 -19.60 1.29 -2.88
N PHE A 375 -18.53 1.24 -3.67
CA PHE A 375 -18.62 1.23 -5.14
C PHE A 375 -18.70 -0.17 -5.77
N LYS A 376 -18.51 -1.24 -4.99
CA LYS A 376 -18.53 -2.64 -5.43
C LYS A 376 -17.58 -2.93 -6.61
N LYS A 377 -16.41 -2.30 -6.56
CA LYS A 377 -15.34 -2.45 -7.56
C LYS A 377 -13.98 -2.21 -6.91
N HIS A 378 -12.93 -2.60 -7.62
CA HIS A 378 -11.58 -2.21 -7.22
C HIS A 378 -11.36 -0.72 -7.51
N SER A 379 -11.10 0.08 -6.47
CA SER A 379 -10.96 1.54 -6.55
C SER A 379 -9.50 2.01 -6.54
N VAL A 380 -8.62 1.28 -5.86
CA VAL A 380 -7.18 1.56 -5.79
C VAL A 380 -6.36 0.27 -5.86
N LYS A 381 -5.07 0.35 -6.19
CA LYS A 381 -4.18 -0.81 -6.02
C LYS A 381 -4.03 -1.10 -4.51
N GLN A 382 -4.01 -2.38 -4.15
CA GLN A 382 -3.75 -2.79 -2.77
C GLN A 382 -2.42 -2.21 -2.27
N ILE A 383 -2.46 -1.58 -1.10
CA ILE A 383 -1.33 -0.91 -0.47
C ILE A 383 -0.96 -1.66 0.81
N SER A 384 0.31 -2.01 0.96
CA SER A 384 0.87 -2.61 2.18
C SER A 384 1.94 -1.70 2.77
N VAL A 385 1.78 -1.34 4.04
CA VAL A 385 2.64 -0.33 4.70
C VAL A 385 3.21 -0.91 5.98
N PRO A 386 4.53 -1.06 6.09
CA PRO A 386 5.16 -1.54 7.31
C PRO A 386 4.91 -0.61 8.50
N ILE A 387 4.57 -1.21 9.64
CA ILE A 387 4.32 -0.52 10.91
C ILE A 387 5.04 -1.19 12.08
N THR A 388 5.15 -0.43 13.16
CA THR A 388 5.42 -0.92 14.52
C THR A 388 4.11 -0.94 15.31
N THR A 389 3.97 -1.93 16.18
CA THR A 389 2.87 -2.02 17.13
C THR A 389 3.39 -2.32 18.54
N ASP A 390 2.60 -1.98 19.55
CA ASP A 390 2.88 -2.41 20.92
C ASP A 390 2.54 -3.89 21.14
N LYS A 391 2.74 -4.40 22.37
CA LYS A 391 2.46 -5.81 22.71
C LYS A 391 1.00 -6.23 22.49
N LYS A 392 0.06 -5.28 22.48
CA LYS A 392 -1.37 -5.51 22.23
C LYS A 392 -1.74 -5.35 20.76
N GLY A 393 -0.80 -4.94 19.91
CA GLY A 393 -1.04 -4.69 18.49
C GLY A 393 -1.53 -3.29 18.17
N ARG A 394 -1.45 -2.34 19.12
CA ARG A 394 -1.80 -0.93 18.89
C ARG A 394 -0.75 -0.27 18.01
N PHE A 395 -1.18 0.53 17.03
CA PHE A 395 -0.27 1.23 16.13
C PHE A 395 0.63 2.21 16.90
N THR A 396 1.94 2.17 16.66
CA THR A 396 2.90 3.10 17.29
C THR A 396 3.58 4.01 16.29
N ASN A 397 4.04 3.47 15.15
CA ASN A 397 4.71 4.27 14.11
C ASN A 397 4.76 3.52 12.77
N TYR A 398 4.89 4.27 11.67
CA TYR A 398 5.27 3.72 10.37
C TYR A 398 6.76 3.33 10.40
N LYS A 399 7.13 2.24 9.71
CA LYS A 399 8.51 1.75 9.65
C LYS A 399 9.29 2.37 8.50
#